data_AF-A0A7V9MXD9-F1
#
_entry.id   AF-A0A7V9MXD9-F1
#
_cell.length_a   1.000
_cell.length_b   1.000
_cell.length_c   1.000
_cell.angle_alpha   90.00
_cell.angle_beta   90.00
_cell.angle_gamma   90.00
#
_symmetry.space_group_name_H-M   'P 1'
#
loop_
_entity.id
_entity.type
_entity.pdbx_description
1 polymer ?
#
loop_
_entity_poly.entity_id
_entity_poly.type
_entity_poly.pdbx_seq_one_letter_code
_entity_poly.pdbx_strand_id
1 'polypeptide(L)'
;ATLFGGNHTAGRDARLLNPASEAARIRAMYTAPGFVRRGVGRQILELCEAAARGEGFSRAELGATAGGEPLYRACGYEEIERMDVPTPGGVTVPITRMRKML
;
A
#
# COMPACT_ATOMS: atom_id res chain seq x y z
N ALA A 1 -8.68 9.42 0.12
CA ALA A 1 -8.62 8.27 1.05
C ALA A 1 -8.43 6.87 0.42
N THR A 2 -8.37 6.74 -0.92
CA THR A 2 -8.26 5.44 -1.62
C THR A 2 -7.14 4.51 -1.14
N LEU A 3 -7.40 3.19 -1.15
CA LEU A 3 -6.45 2.15 -0.71
C LEU A 3 -5.29 1.88 -1.68
N PHE A 4 -5.53 1.85 -2.99
CA PHE A 4 -4.52 1.55 -4.01
C PHE A 4 -4.82 2.27 -5.33
N GLY A 5 -3.81 2.42 -6.19
CA GLY A 5 -3.92 3.13 -7.46
C GLY A 5 -3.94 4.66 -7.32
N GLY A 6 -3.92 5.34 -8.47
CA GLY A 6 -3.92 6.80 -8.56
C GLY A 6 -5.31 7.42 -8.38
N ASN A 7 -5.35 8.67 -7.93
CA ASN A 7 -6.60 9.40 -7.68
C ASN A 7 -7.37 9.73 -8.98
N HIS A 8 -6.72 9.69 -10.14
CA HIS A 8 -7.34 9.96 -11.44
C HIS A 8 -8.19 8.80 -11.98
N THR A 9 -8.21 7.65 -11.31
CA THR A 9 -9.10 6.53 -11.65
C THR A 9 -10.51 6.81 -11.16
N ALA A 10 -11.54 6.51 -11.97
CA ALA A 10 -12.94 6.65 -11.58
C ALA A 10 -13.26 5.83 -10.30
N GLY A 11 -14.13 6.35 -9.45
CA GLY A 11 -14.53 5.71 -8.18
C GLY A 11 -13.50 5.83 -7.05
N ARG A 12 -12.51 6.72 -7.17
CA ARG A 12 -11.52 6.99 -6.12
C ARG A 12 -11.84 8.25 -5.33
N ASP A 13 -11.39 8.25 -4.09
CA ASP A 13 -11.59 9.32 -3.13
C ASP A 13 -10.28 10.11 -2.99
N ALA A 14 -10.30 11.37 -3.44
CA ALA A 14 -9.16 12.29 -3.39
C ALA A 14 -9.03 13.05 -2.06
N ARG A 15 -9.98 12.91 -1.14
CA ARG A 15 -9.96 13.59 0.17
C ARG A 15 -8.67 13.25 0.95
N LEU A 16 -8.13 14.27 1.62
CA LEU A 16 -7.04 14.11 2.59
C LEU A 16 -7.50 13.26 3.79
N LEU A 17 -6.58 12.46 4.31
CA LEU A 17 -6.82 11.61 5.46
C LEU A 17 -6.57 12.39 6.75
N ASN A 18 -7.32 12.08 7.80
CA ASN A 18 -7.05 12.57 9.15
C ASN A 18 -6.05 11.64 9.85
N PRO A 19 -4.83 12.09 10.19
CA PRO A 19 -3.82 11.25 10.84
C PRO A 19 -4.22 10.68 12.20
N ALA A 20 -5.10 11.38 12.93
CA ALA A 20 -5.55 10.96 14.26
C ALA A 20 -6.52 9.77 14.23
N SER A 21 -7.29 9.61 13.15
CA SER A 21 -8.37 8.62 13.07
C SER A 21 -8.24 7.65 11.90
N GLU A 22 -7.43 7.96 10.89
CA GLU A 22 -7.28 7.16 9.66
C GLU A 22 -5.85 6.61 9.51
N ALA A 23 -5.70 5.57 8.70
CA ALA A 23 -4.39 5.03 8.36
C ALA A 23 -3.77 5.77 7.17
N ALA A 24 -2.46 5.99 7.20
CA ALA A 24 -1.73 6.43 6.02
C ALA A 24 -1.89 5.41 4.88
N ARG A 25 -1.92 5.89 3.64
CA ARG A 25 -2.07 5.03 2.44
C ARG A 25 -0.75 4.96 1.69
N ILE A 26 -0.08 3.82 1.78
CA ILE A 26 1.11 3.54 0.96
C ILE A 26 0.64 2.86 -0.32
N ARG A 27 0.95 3.46 -1.46
CA ARG A 27 0.36 3.10 -2.76
C ARG A 27 1.41 3.14 -3.85
N ALA A 28 1.14 2.43 -4.95
CA ALA A 28 1.85 2.58 -6.22
C ALA A 28 3.38 2.47 -6.07
N MET A 29 3.84 1.47 -5.31
CA MET A 29 5.26 1.16 -5.21
C MET A 29 5.69 0.29 -6.38
N TYR A 30 6.80 0.66 -6.99
CA TYR A 30 7.39 -0.07 -8.11
C TYR A 30 8.89 -0.24 -7.89
N THR A 31 9.42 -1.33 -8.40
CA THR A 31 10.86 -1.57 -8.45
C THR A 31 11.19 -2.07 -9.84
N ALA A 32 12.20 -1.47 -10.47
CA ALA A 32 12.65 -1.93 -11.78
C ALA A 32 13.06 -3.41 -11.70
N PRO A 33 12.74 -4.25 -12.71
CA PRO A 33 13.02 -5.68 -12.67
C PRO A 33 14.49 -6.03 -12.38
N GLY A 34 15.45 -5.27 -12.90
CA GLY A 34 16.88 -5.45 -12.62
C GLY A 34 17.33 -5.10 -11.19
N PHE A 35 16.42 -4.61 -10.35
CA PHE A 35 16.69 -4.15 -8.99
C PHE A 35 15.85 -4.85 -7.92
N VAL A 36 15.06 -5.85 -8.31
CA VAL A 36 14.28 -6.64 -7.34
C VAL A 36 15.21 -7.41 -6.39
N ARG A 37 14.72 -7.68 -5.19
CA ARG A 37 15.44 -8.43 -4.13
C ARG A 37 16.78 -7.82 -3.67
N ARG A 38 17.01 -6.54 -3.98
CA ARG A 38 18.20 -5.76 -3.54
C ARG A 38 17.88 -4.75 -2.43
N GLY A 39 16.75 -4.91 -1.74
CA GLY A 39 16.34 -4.01 -0.65
C GLY A 39 15.59 -2.74 -1.08
N VAL A 40 15.52 -2.41 -2.38
CA VAL A 40 14.86 -1.19 -2.87
C VAL A 40 13.41 -1.05 -2.39
N GLY A 41 12.60 -2.11 -2.51
CA GLY A 41 11.22 -2.08 -2.05
C GLY A 41 11.07 -1.85 -0.54
N ARG A 42 11.99 -2.39 0.27
CA ARG A 42 12.03 -2.14 1.72
C ARG A 42 12.40 -0.68 2.00
N GLN A 43 13.41 -0.15 1.30
CA GLN A 43 13.86 1.23 1.48
C GLN A 43 12.75 2.23 1.12
N ILE A 44 12.03 2.01 0.00
CA ILE A 44 10.88 2.85 -0.37
C ILE A 44 9.80 2.80 0.74
N LEU A 45 9.49 1.59 1.23
CA LEU A 45 8.49 1.40 2.28
C LEU A 45 8.88 2.13 3.58
N GLU A 46 10.13 2.00 4.01
CA GLU A 46 10.66 2.67 5.21
C GLU A 46 10.56 4.20 5.10
N LEU A 47 10.90 4.77 3.93
CA LEU A 47 10.76 6.20 3.68
C LEU A 47 9.30 6.66 3.77
N CYS A 48 8.37 5.90 3.19
CA CYS A 48 6.94 6.19 3.29
C CYS A 48 6.42 6.10 4.74
N GLU A 49 6.86 5.09 5.49
CA GLU A 49 6.48 4.93 6.90
C GLU A 49 7.04 6.05 7.77
N ALA A 50 8.28 6.47 7.55
CA ALA A 50 8.89 7.60 8.26
C ALA A 50 8.14 8.91 7.96
N ALA A 51 7.81 9.17 6.70
CA ALA A 51 7.00 10.32 6.32
C ALA A 51 5.61 10.29 6.96
N ALA A 52 4.94 9.14 6.96
CA ALA A 52 3.65 8.97 7.62
C ALA A 52 3.69 9.25 9.13
N ARG A 53 4.74 8.78 9.83
CA ARG A 53 4.96 9.14 11.25
C ARG A 53 5.17 10.63 11.43
N GLY A 54 5.94 11.28 10.55
CA GLY A 54 6.17 12.73 10.57
C GLY A 54 4.88 13.55 10.44
N GLU A 55 3.91 13.05 9.68
CA GLU A 55 2.57 13.64 9.53
C GLU A 55 1.58 13.22 10.64
N GLY A 56 2.03 12.46 11.64
CA GLY A 56 1.22 12.09 12.81
C GLY A 56 0.34 10.83 12.64
N PHE A 57 0.53 10.03 11.60
CA PHE A 57 -0.19 8.77 11.45
C PHE A 57 0.33 7.70 12.40
N SER A 58 -0.60 7.01 13.10
CA SER A 58 -0.28 5.89 14.00
C SER A 58 -0.24 4.53 13.30
N ARG A 59 -0.67 4.45 12.04
CA ARG A 59 -0.76 3.21 11.28
C ARG A 59 -0.73 3.47 9.78
N ALA A 60 -0.21 2.50 9.04
CA ALA A 60 -0.20 2.47 7.58
C ALA A 60 -1.04 1.30 7.07
N GLU A 61 -1.64 1.49 5.89
CA GLU A 61 -2.38 0.48 5.16
C GLU A 61 -2.07 0.53 3.67
N LEU A 62 -2.12 -0.63 3.05
CA LEU A 62 -1.84 -0.82 1.62
C LEU A 62 -2.64 -1.99 1.04
N GLY A 63 -2.78 -2.01 -0.28
CA GLY A 63 -3.22 -3.18 -1.03
C GLY A 63 -2.00 -3.90 -1.62
N ALA A 64 -1.78 -5.14 -1.22
CA ALA A 64 -0.71 -5.99 -1.70
C ALA A 64 -1.20 -6.90 -2.83
N THR A 65 -0.52 -6.88 -3.97
CA THR A 65 -0.63 -7.97 -4.95
C THR A 65 0.10 -9.20 -4.43
N ALA A 66 -0.17 -10.38 -5.01
CA ALA A 66 0.53 -11.63 -4.66
C ALA A 66 2.07 -11.50 -4.69
N GLY A 67 2.63 -10.71 -5.63
CA GLY A 67 4.07 -10.47 -5.69
C GLY A 67 4.61 -9.51 -4.62
N GLY A 68 3.79 -8.60 -4.13
CA GLY A 68 4.17 -7.64 -3.08
C GLY A 68 3.98 -8.18 -1.66
N GLU A 69 2.99 -9.05 -1.44
CA GLU A 69 2.62 -9.58 -0.12
C GLU A 69 3.81 -10.13 0.71
N PRO A 70 4.78 -10.89 0.14
CA PRO A 70 5.93 -11.36 0.90
C PRO A 70 6.82 -10.24 1.45
N LEU A 71 6.97 -9.14 0.72
CA LEU A 71 7.72 -7.96 1.19
C LEU A 71 7.02 -7.33 2.39
N TYR A 72 5.71 -7.12 2.31
CA TYR A 72 4.96 -6.44 3.35
C TYR A 72 4.88 -7.27 4.63
N ARG A 73 4.65 -8.59 4.54
CA ARG A 73 4.74 -9.49 5.69
C ARG A 73 6.09 -9.42 6.38
N ALA A 74 7.18 -9.47 5.59
CA ALA A 74 8.54 -9.35 6.12
C ALA A 74 8.85 -7.97 6.74
N CYS A 75 8.00 -6.97 6.51
CA CYS A 75 8.10 -5.64 7.11
C CYS A 75 7.10 -5.41 8.25
N GLY A 76 6.38 -6.46 8.68
CA GLY A 76 5.46 -6.41 9.82
C GLY A 76 4.03 -5.98 9.47
N TYR A 77 3.64 -6.04 8.20
CA TYR A 77 2.24 -5.85 7.84
C TYR A 77 1.44 -7.14 8.05
N GLU A 78 0.27 -6.97 8.65
CA GLU A 78 -0.72 -8.02 8.92
C GLU A 78 -1.88 -7.91 7.93
N GLU A 79 -2.47 -9.06 7.61
CA GLU A 79 -3.63 -9.16 6.72
C GLU A 79 -4.90 -8.64 7.41
N ILE A 80 -5.67 -7.81 6.70
CA ILE A 80 -7.01 -7.38 7.13
C ILE A 80 -8.08 -8.17 6.35
N GLU A 81 -7.98 -8.16 5.03
CA GLU A 81 -8.97 -8.77 4.13
C GLU A 81 -8.33 -9.09 2.78
N ARG A 82 -8.86 -10.12 2.10
CA ARG A 82 -8.55 -10.44 0.70
C ARG A 82 -9.71 -10.02 -0.19
N MET A 83 -9.39 -9.45 -1.34
CA MET A 83 -10.36 -8.96 -2.30
C MET A 83 -9.91 -9.26 -3.73
N ASP A 84 -10.88 -9.61 -4.58
CA ASP A 84 -10.69 -9.77 -6.01
C ASP A 84 -11.12 -8.49 -6.71
N VAL A 85 -10.16 -7.81 -7.33
CA VAL A 85 -10.39 -6.49 -7.93
C VAL A 85 -10.45 -6.61 -9.45
N PRO A 86 -11.62 -6.41 -10.09
CA PRO A 86 -11.70 -6.40 -11.54
C PRO A 86 -11.00 -5.17 -12.10
N THR A 87 -10.30 -5.36 -13.22
CA THR A 87 -9.68 -4.28 -13.98
C THR A 87 -10.50 -3.99 -15.24
N PRO A 88 -10.41 -2.77 -15.81
CA PRO A 88 -11.07 -2.45 -17.09
C PRO A 88 -10.66 -3.38 -18.24
N GLY A 89 -9.51 -4.04 -18.16
CA GLY A 89 -9.02 -5.01 -19.15
C GLY A 89 -9.60 -6.42 -19.00
N GLY A 90 -10.61 -6.63 -18.13
CA GLY A 90 -11.25 -7.94 -17.92
C GLY A 90 -10.45 -8.91 -17.06
N VAL A 91 -9.28 -8.50 -16.54
CA VAL A 91 -8.47 -9.29 -15.62
C VAL A 91 -8.88 -8.96 -14.18
N THR A 92 -9.06 -9.99 -13.36
CA THR A 92 -9.26 -9.85 -11.91
C THR A 92 -7.93 -10.00 -11.20
N VAL A 93 -7.57 -9.03 -10.36
CA VAL A 93 -6.31 -9.02 -9.61
C VAL A 93 -6.60 -9.34 -8.14
N PRO A 94 -6.00 -10.39 -7.57
CA PRO A 94 -6.11 -10.66 -6.15
C PRO A 94 -5.28 -9.62 -5.37
N ILE A 95 -5.94 -8.95 -4.44
CA ILE A 95 -5.35 -7.94 -3.56
C ILE A 95 -5.61 -8.34 -2.11
N THR A 96 -4.55 -8.33 -1.31
CA THR A 96 -4.65 -8.45 0.14
C THR A 96 -4.50 -7.06 0.76
N ARG A 97 -5.54 -6.55 1.44
CA ARG A 97 -5.40 -5.33 2.24
C ARG A 97 -4.64 -5.67 3.50
N MET A 98 -3.60 -4.89 3.77
CA MET A 98 -2.72 -5.12 4.91
C MET A 98 -2.53 -3.85 5.73
N ARG A 99 -2.23 -4.01 7.02
CA ARG A 99 -1.97 -2.91 7.97
C ARG A 99 -0.69 -3.15 8.76
N LYS A 100 -0.03 -2.06 9.14
CA LYS A 100 1.04 -2.05 10.13
C LYS A 100 0.84 -0.87 11.09
N MET A 101 1.09 -1.09 12.38
CA MET A 101 1.20 -0.01 13.35
C MET A 101 2.55 0.69 13.19
N LEU A 102 2.55 2.03 13.15
CA LEU A 102 3.74 2.83 12.91
C LEU A 102 4.39 3.27 14.23
#